data_AF-A0A7J3S9C5-F1
#
_entry.id   AF-A0A7J3S9C5-F1
#
_cell.length_a   1.000
_cell.length_b   1.000
_cell.length_c   1.000
_cell.angle_alpha   90.00
_cell.angle_beta   90.00
_cell.angle_gamma   90.00
#
_symmetry.space_group_name_H-M   'P 1'
#
loop_
_entity.id
_entity.type
_entity.pdbx_description
1 polymer ?
#
loop_
_entity_poly.entity_id
_entity_poly.type
_entity_poly.pdbx_seq_one_letter_code
_entity_poly.pdbx_strand_id
1 'polypeptide(L)'
;MDKYMAQACEINEEKGEIIDETDKLTIKGELDQALANADKIIEKQKEMISFEEKAYKYADGPYKELIGSYLKADRLYLESYRSWKNGLEYMKKGDYFLATETLEKEERLSTKGAIIYNEIHNFLSKHPEIKKHINKYW
;
A
#
# COMPACT_ATOMS: atom_id res chain seq x y z
N MET A 1 -1.50 13.11 -15.97
CA MET A 1 -1.45 12.24 -14.77
C MET A 1 -2.37 11.02 -14.89
N ASP A 2 -3.60 11.17 -15.39
CA ASP A 2 -4.67 10.16 -15.28
C ASP A 2 -4.29 8.75 -15.71
N LYS A 3 -3.68 8.60 -16.91
CA LYS A 3 -3.22 7.29 -17.38
C LYS A 3 -2.36 6.55 -16.33
N TYR A 4 -1.44 7.26 -15.68
CA TYR A 4 -0.56 6.64 -14.70
C TYR A 4 -1.28 6.35 -13.38
N MET A 5 -2.22 7.19 -12.96
CA MET A 5 -3.04 6.89 -11.77
C MET A 5 -3.97 5.71 -12.00
N ALA A 6 -4.58 5.58 -13.19
CA ALA A 6 -5.37 4.41 -13.55
C ALA A 6 -4.53 3.11 -13.48
N GLN A 7 -3.29 3.15 -13.97
CA GLN A 7 -2.36 2.01 -13.86
C GLN A 7 -2.01 1.70 -12.40
N ALA A 8 -1.82 2.73 -11.55
CA ALA A 8 -1.59 2.52 -10.13
C ALA A 8 -2.81 1.88 -9.43
N CYS A 9 -4.03 2.33 -9.74
CA CYS A 9 -5.26 1.74 -9.22
C CYS A 9 -5.44 0.28 -9.66
N GLU A 10 -5.21 -0.03 -10.94
CA GLU A 10 -5.26 -1.40 -11.47
C GLU A 10 -4.31 -2.34 -10.69
N ILE A 11 -3.07 -1.91 -10.48
CA ILE A 11 -2.10 -2.67 -9.68
C ILE A 11 -2.54 -2.79 -8.22
N ASN A 12 -3.17 -1.75 -7.65
CA ASN A 12 -3.66 -1.79 -6.29
C ASN A 12 -4.80 -2.81 -6.11
N GLU A 13 -5.70 -2.91 -7.08
CA GLU A 13 -6.77 -3.93 -7.10
C GLU A 13 -6.18 -5.34 -7.15
N GLU A 14 -5.26 -5.62 -8.10
CA GLU A 14 -4.58 -6.91 -8.19
C GLU A 14 -3.79 -7.25 -6.91
N LYS A 15 -3.14 -6.26 -6.29
CA LYS A 15 -2.41 -6.44 -5.03
C LYS A 15 -3.37 -6.78 -3.88
N GLY A 16 -4.57 -6.19 -3.85
CA GLY A 16 -5.60 -6.47 -2.86
C GLY A 16 -6.01 -7.94 -2.84
N GLU A 17 -6.21 -8.55 -4.01
CA GLU A 17 -6.52 -9.98 -4.10
C GLU A 17 -5.42 -10.87 -3.51
N ILE A 18 -4.16 -10.50 -3.75
CA ILE A 18 -3.00 -11.23 -3.20
C ILE A 18 -2.94 -11.06 -1.66
N ILE A 19 -3.24 -9.88 -1.14
CA ILE A 19 -3.31 -9.63 0.31
C ILE A 19 -4.37 -10.54 0.95
N ASP A 20 -5.59 -10.56 0.40
CA ASP A 20 -6.69 -11.38 0.92
C ASP A 20 -6.37 -12.88 0.92
N GLU A 21 -5.66 -13.36 -0.11
CA GLU A 21 -5.16 -14.74 -0.14
C GLU A 21 -4.10 -14.96 0.94
N THR A 22 -3.17 -14.03 1.09
CA THR A 22 -2.05 -14.14 2.03
C THR A 22 -2.51 -14.14 3.48
N ASP A 23 -3.52 -13.35 3.83
CA ASP A 23 -4.12 -13.34 5.16
C ASP A 23 -4.73 -14.70 5.51
N LYS A 24 -5.39 -15.37 4.55
CA LYS A 24 -5.91 -16.73 4.75
C LYS A 24 -4.79 -17.74 4.95
N LEU A 25 -3.68 -17.61 4.22
CA LEU A 25 -2.51 -18.49 4.34
C LEU A 25 -1.82 -18.33 5.70
N THR A 26 -1.63 -17.09 6.16
CA THR A 26 -1.01 -16.80 7.46
C THR A 26 -1.83 -17.37 8.62
N ILE A 27 -3.16 -17.25 8.58
CA ILE A 27 -4.07 -17.84 9.59
C ILE A 27 -3.94 -19.37 9.64
N LYS A 28 -3.75 -20.02 8.48
CA LYS A 28 -3.55 -21.48 8.39
C LYS A 28 -2.14 -21.93 8.76
N GLY A 29 -1.20 -21.00 8.94
CA GLY A 29 0.22 -21.31 9.15
C GLY A 29 0.95 -21.77 7.88
N GLU A 30 0.39 -21.52 6.69
CA GLU A 30 1.01 -21.83 5.39
C GLU A 30 2.05 -20.75 5.04
N LEU A 31 3.10 -20.65 5.87
CA LEU A 31 4.05 -19.54 5.88
C LEU A 31 4.93 -19.48 4.61
N ASP A 32 5.19 -20.60 3.94
CA ASP A 32 5.99 -20.61 2.71
C ASP A 32 5.27 -19.92 1.55
N GLN A 33 4.00 -20.27 1.35
CA GLN A 33 3.14 -19.63 0.37
C GLN A 33 2.88 -18.17 0.75
N ALA A 34 2.66 -17.89 2.05
CA ALA A 34 2.43 -16.53 2.52
C ALA A 34 3.64 -15.62 2.24
N LEU A 35 4.88 -16.10 2.49
CA LEU A 35 6.11 -15.36 2.19
C LEU A 35 6.28 -15.10 0.69
N ALA A 36 5.98 -16.09 -0.15
CA ALA A 36 6.04 -15.91 -1.61
C ALA A 36 5.03 -14.86 -2.09
N ASN A 37 3.83 -14.80 -1.50
CA ASN A 37 2.87 -13.75 -1.81
C ASN A 37 3.27 -12.39 -1.22
N ALA A 38 3.87 -12.33 -0.03
CA ALA A 38 4.42 -11.10 0.53
C ALA A 38 5.47 -10.46 -0.38
N ASP A 39 6.32 -11.25 -1.03
CA ASP A 39 7.26 -10.77 -2.04
C ASP A 39 6.54 -10.14 -3.25
N LYS A 40 5.48 -10.77 -3.75
CA LYS A 40 4.65 -10.21 -4.84
C LYS A 40 3.97 -8.90 -4.43
N ILE A 41 3.43 -8.83 -3.21
CA ILE A 41 2.79 -7.62 -2.66
C ILE A 41 3.79 -6.46 -2.63
N ILE A 42 5.02 -6.71 -2.17
CA ILE A 42 6.08 -5.69 -2.13
C ILE A 42 6.45 -5.23 -3.54
N GLU A 43 6.58 -6.12 -4.52
CA GLU A 43 6.87 -5.74 -5.90
C GLU A 43 5.74 -4.93 -6.53
N LYS A 44 4.48 -5.35 -6.35
CA LYS A 44 3.31 -4.58 -6.81
C LYS A 44 3.22 -3.21 -6.15
N GLN A 45 3.52 -3.12 -4.85
CA GLN A 45 3.55 -1.83 -4.15
C GLN A 45 4.61 -0.89 -4.75
N LYS A 46 5.81 -1.40 -5.09
CA LYS A 46 6.84 -0.59 -5.77
C LYS A 46 6.39 -0.16 -7.16
N GLU A 47 5.72 -1.05 -7.90
CA GLU A 47 5.22 -0.76 -9.24
C GLU A 47 4.15 0.35 -9.20
N MET A 48 3.20 0.24 -8.27
CA MET A 48 2.16 1.25 -8.00
C MET A 48 2.79 2.62 -7.69
N ILE A 49 3.74 2.67 -6.76
CA ILE A 49 4.49 3.90 -6.42
C ILE A 49 5.20 4.47 -7.66
N SER A 50 5.80 3.64 -8.51
CA SER A 50 6.45 4.10 -9.75
C SER A 50 5.47 4.80 -10.70
N PHE A 51 4.23 4.30 -10.79
CA PHE A 51 3.19 4.96 -11.57
C PHE A 51 2.69 6.26 -10.92
N GLU A 52 2.53 6.29 -9.60
CA GLU A 52 2.21 7.52 -8.87
C GLU A 52 3.31 8.59 -9.03
N GLU A 53 4.59 8.21 -9.00
CA GLU A 53 5.71 9.13 -9.22
C GLU A 53 5.68 9.73 -10.63
N LYS A 54 5.35 8.92 -11.64
CA LYS A 54 5.12 9.40 -13.01
C LYS A 54 3.91 10.34 -13.05
N ALA A 55 2.80 9.98 -12.40
CA ALA A 55 1.61 10.82 -12.33
C ALA A 55 1.91 12.18 -11.70
N TYR A 56 2.64 12.19 -10.59
CA TYR A 56 3.07 13.38 -9.84
C TYR A 56 3.88 14.35 -10.69
N LYS A 57 4.79 13.83 -11.54
CA LYS A 57 5.60 14.64 -12.47
C LYS A 57 4.73 15.48 -13.42
N TYR A 58 3.59 14.95 -13.85
CA TYR A 58 2.66 15.61 -14.79
C TYR A 58 1.43 16.22 -14.11
N ALA A 59 1.37 16.19 -12.78
CA ALA A 59 0.27 16.76 -12.03
C ALA A 59 0.60 18.17 -11.56
N ASP A 60 -0.42 19.03 -11.59
CA ASP A 60 -0.35 20.41 -11.14
C ASP A 60 -1.53 20.77 -10.24
N GLY A 61 -1.36 21.86 -9.49
CA GLY A 61 -2.35 22.37 -8.55
C GLY A 61 -2.82 21.28 -7.55
N PRO A 62 -4.12 21.16 -7.30
CA PRO A 62 -4.65 20.28 -6.25
C PRO A 62 -4.43 18.79 -6.55
N TYR A 63 -4.27 18.38 -7.80
CA TYR A 63 -3.91 17.01 -8.15
C TYR A 63 -2.48 16.66 -7.73
N LYS A 64 -1.55 17.63 -7.78
CA LYS A 64 -0.17 17.42 -7.34
C LYS A 64 -0.11 17.17 -5.84
N GLU A 65 -0.91 17.92 -5.07
CA GLU A 65 -1.05 17.74 -3.62
C GLU A 65 -1.65 16.36 -3.30
N LEU A 66 -2.74 16.00 -3.97
CA LEU A 66 -3.42 14.71 -3.79
C LEU A 66 -2.50 13.52 -4.08
N ILE A 67 -1.84 13.49 -5.24
CA ILE A 67 -0.91 12.40 -5.61
C ILE A 67 0.31 12.39 -4.68
N GLY A 68 0.78 13.56 -4.24
CA GLY A 68 1.83 13.65 -3.25
C GLY A 68 1.46 13.02 -1.91
N SER A 69 0.19 13.07 -1.52
CA SER A 69 -0.32 12.39 -0.32
C SER A 69 -0.43 10.88 -0.50
N TYR A 70 -0.93 10.39 -1.65
CA TYR A 70 -0.89 8.96 -1.99
C TYR A 70 0.53 8.41 -1.87
N LEU A 71 1.50 9.02 -2.58
CA LEU A 71 2.91 8.63 -2.53
C LEU A 71 3.48 8.53 -1.11
N LYS A 72 3.10 9.44 -0.20
CA LYS A 72 3.54 9.39 1.20
C LYS A 72 2.94 8.18 1.92
N ALA A 73 1.64 7.95 1.78
CA ALA A 73 0.95 6.81 2.39
C ALA A 73 1.50 5.49 1.84
N ASP A 74 1.65 5.39 0.52
CA ASP A 74 2.02 4.17 -0.16
C ASP A 74 3.49 3.78 0.08
N ARG A 75 4.37 4.75 0.30
CA ARG A 75 5.72 4.48 0.82
C ARG A 75 5.72 3.97 2.26
N LEU A 76 4.79 4.41 3.11
CA LEU A 76 4.63 3.86 4.45
C LEU A 76 4.12 2.42 4.39
N TYR A 77 3.15 2.13 3.52
CA TYR A 77 2.67 0.75 3.30
C TYR A 77 3.75 -0.16 2.74
N LEU A 78 4.61 0.32 1.83
CA LEU A 78 5.76 -0.45 1.36
C LEU A 78 6.67 -0.89 2.50
N GLU A 79 6.99 0.02 3.42
CA GLU A 79 7.78 -0.31 4.62
C GLU A 79 7.00 -1.20 5.59
N SER A 80 5.67 -1.05 5.67
CA SER A 80 4.79 -1.94 6.43
C SER A 80 4.90 -3.36 5.92
N TYR A 81 4.67 -3.59 4.62
CA TYR A 81 4.75 -4.93 4.02
C TYR A 81 6.13 -5.57 4.17
N ARG A 82 7.21 -4.78 4.10
CA ARG A 82 8.57 -5.27 4.41
C ARG A 82 8.68 -5.73 5.86
N SER A 83 8.14 -4.97 6.79
CA SER A 83 8.13 -5.32 8.22
C SER A 83 7.28 -6.56 8.50
N TRP A 84 6.10 -6.64 7.88
CA TRP A 84 5.23 -7.80 7.94
C TRP A 84 5.91 -9.07 7.44
N LYS A 85 6.52 -9.02 6.25
CA LYS A 85 7.28 -10.13 5.67
C LYS A 85 8.36 -10.62 6.64
N ASN A 86 9.13 -9.71 7.23
CA ASN A 86 10.15 -10.07 8.23
C ASN A 86 9.52 -10.78 9.44
N GLY A 87 8.35 -10.33 9.90
CA GLY A 87 7.59 -11.00 10.96
C GLY A 87 7.26 -12.44 10.59
N LEU A 88 6.75 -12.68 9.38
CA LEU A 88 6.49 -14.03 8.87
C LEU A 88 7.76 -14.89 8.80
N GLU A 89 8.89 -14.33 8.37
CA GLU A 89 10.18 -15.04 8.33
C GLU A 89 10.65 -15.45 9.74
N TYR A 90 10.48 -14.58 10.74
CA TYR A 90 10.83 -14.89 12.12
C TYR A 90 9.88 -15.92 12.74
N MET A 91 8.57 -15.83 12.49
CA MET A 91 7.60 -16.86 12.89
C MET A 91 7.98 -18.23 12.33
N LYS A 92 8.35 -18.29 11.05
CA LYS A 92 8.78 -19.54 10.39
C LYS A 92 10.04 -20.13 11.04
N LYS A 93 10.95 -19.28 11.55
CA LYS A 93 12.16 -19.70 12.27
C LYS A 93 11.92 -20.02 13.76
N GLY A 94 10.71 -19.76 14.27
CA GLY A 94 10.37 -19.90 15.69
C GLY A 94 10.89 -18.75 16.58
N ASP A 95 11.38 -17.66 15.99
CA ASP A 95 11.82 -16.48 16.73
C ASP A 95 10.64 -15.53 16.98
N TYR A 96 9.79 -15.92 17.93
CA TYR A 96 8.56 -15.17 18.21
C TYR A 96 8.82 -13.78 18.79
N PHE A 97 9.96 -13.55 19.45
CA PHE A 97 10.31 -12.23 19.98
C PHE A 97 10.56 -11.24 18.84
N LEU A 98 11.43 -11.59 17.88
CA LEU A 98 11.67 -10.73 16.72
C LEU A 98 10.45 -10.64 15.80
N ALA A 99 9.63 -11.69 15.72
CA ALA A 99 8.35 -11.63 15.02
C ALA A 99 7.43 -10.56 15.63
N THR A 100 7.28 -10.53 16.95
CA THR A 100 6.46 -9.51 17.62
C THR A 100 6.98 -8.09 17.37
N GLU A 101 8.28 -7.83 17.55
CA GLU A 101 8.84 -6.48 17.32
C GLU A 101 8.63 -5.99 15.88
N THR A 102 8.75 -6.89 14.89
CA THR A 102 8.56 -6.53 13.49
C THR A 102 7.09 -6.33 13.12
N LEU A 103 6.16 -7.07 13.72
CA LEU A 103 4.72 -6.87 13.56
C LEU A 103 4.23 -5.59 14.26
N GLU A 104 4.78 -5.22 15.42
CA GLU A 104 4.48 -3.92 16.05
C GLU A 104 4.98 -2.74 15.19
N LYS A 105 6.14 -2.90 14.55
CA LYS A 105 6.66 -1.90 13.60
C LYS A 105 5.75 -1.78 12.38
N GLU A 106 5.28 -2.91 11.84
CA GLU A 106 4.31 -2.97 10.75
C GLU A 106 3.06 -2.17 11.12
N GLU A 107 2.42 -2.50 12.25
CA GLU A 107 1.17 -1.86 12.68
C GLU A 107 1.34 -0.34 12.79
N ARG A 108 2.46 0.11 13.36
CA ARG A 108 2.78 1.55 13.47
C ARG A 108 2.94 2.23 12.11
N LEU A 109 3.52 1.54 11.11
CA LEU A 109 3.68 2.08 9.76
C LEU A 109 2.35 2.12 9.01
N SER A 110 1.59 1.02 9.05
CA SER A 110 0.25 0.91 8.49
C SER A 110 -0.69 1.98 9.07
N THR A 111 -0.66 2.19 10.39
CA THR A 111 -1.43 3.24 11.07
C THR A 111 -1.09 4.63 10.55
N LYS A 112 0.20 4.94 10.35
CA LYS A 112 0.60 6.24 9.77
C LYS A 112 0.11 6.39 8.33
N GLY A 113 0.17 5.33 7.53
CA GLY A 113 -0.39 5.31 6.17
C GLY A 113 -1.90 5.57 6.18
N ALA A 114 -2.64 4.89 7.05
CA ALA A 114 -4.09 5.03 7.19
C ALA A 114 -4.51 6.45 7.62
N ILE A 115 -3.74 7.10 8.50
CA ILE A 115 -3.96 8.50 8.86
C ILE A 115 -3.88 9.41 7.62
N ILE A 116 -2.89 9.20 6.74
CA ILE A 116 -2.77 9.98 5.50
C ILE A 116 -3.94 9.69 4.55
N TYR A 117 -4.40 8.44 4.45
CA TYR A 117 -5.62 8.13 3.67
C TYR A 117 -6.87 8.83 4.21
N ASN A 118 -7.00 8.98 5.53
CA ASN A 118 -8.07 9.79 6.12
C ASN A 118 -7.93 11.28 5.75
N GLU A 119 -6.71 11.81 5.68
CA GLU A 119 -6.46 13.17 5.19
C GLU A 119 -6.82 13.32 3.70
N ILE A 120 -6.49 12.33 2.87
CA ILE A 120 -6.90 12.27 1.45
C ILE A 120 -8.43 12.28 1.34
N HIS A 121 -9.14 11.49 2.16
CA HIS A 121 -10.59 11.49 2.18
C HIS A 121 -11.16 12.88 2.52
N ASN A 122 -10.58 13.54 3.53
CA ASN A 122 -10.96 14.90 3.93
C ASN A 122 -10.64 15.95 2.86
N PHE A 123 -9.59 15.75 2.07
CA PHE A 123 -9.29 16.58 0.92
C PHE A 123 -10.37 16.40 -0.17
N LEU A 124 -10.67 15.16 -0.55
CA LEU A 124 -11.64 14.85 -1.59
C LEU A 124 -13.07 15.28 -1.24
N SER A 125 -13.43 15.32 0.05
CA SER A 125 -14.73 15.83 0.49
C SER A 125 -14.87 17.35 0.29
N LYS A 126 -13.75 18.09 0.35
CA LYS A 126 -13.68 19.53 0.06
C LYS A 126 -13.50 19.85 -1.42
N HIS A 127 -13.11 18.86 -2.22
CA HIS A 127 -12.86 18.96 -3.66
C HIS A 127 -13.73 17.98 -4.47
N PRO A 128 -15.07 18.15 -4.48
CA PRO A 128 -15.98 17.23 -5.16
C PRO A 128 -15.75 17.11 -6.67
N GLU A 129 -15.22 18.14 -7.32
CA GLU A 129 -14.82 18.15 -8.72
C GLU A 129 -13.67 17.18 -9.00
N ILE A 130 -12.66 17.16 -8.12
CA ILE A 130 -11.54 16.22 -8.19
C ILE A 130 -12.05 14.82 -7.88
N LYS A 131 -12.85 14.65 -6.82
CA LYS A 131 -13.46 13.37 -6.48
C LYS A 131 -14.25 12.76 -7.66
N LYS A 132 -15.02 13.58 -8.37
CA LYS A 132 -15.76 13.14 -9.57
C LYS A 132 -14.82 12.76 -10.72
N HIS A 133 -13.73 13.51 -10.91
CA HIS A 133 -12.71 13.19 -11.91
C HIS A 133 -12.06 11.85 -11.62
N ILE A 134 -11.52 11.65 -10.41
CA ILE A 134 -10.78 10.43 -10.08
C ILE A 134 -11.70 9.21 -10.20
N ASN A 135 -12.94 9.27 -9.72
CA ASN A 135 -13.90 8.16 -9.85
C ASN A 135 -14.22 7.77 -11.30
N LYS A 136 -13.92 8.64 -12.26
CA LYS A 136 -14.16 8.39 -13.69
C LYS A 136 -12.90 7.92 -14.43
N TYR A 137 -11.73 8.32 -13.96
CA TYR A 137 -10.49 8.24 -14.75
C TYR A 137 -9.34 7.50 -14.06
N TRP A 138 -9.41 7.31 -12.75
CA TRP A 138 -8.45 6.55 -11.95
C TRP A 138 -9.14 5.28 -11.47
#